data_AF-D4F4F9-F1
#
_entry.id   AF-D4F4F9-F1
#
_cell.length_a   1.000
_cell.length_b   1.000
_cell.length_c   1.000
_cell.angle_alpha   90.00
_cell.angle_beta   90.00
_cell.angle_gamma   90.00
#
_symmetry.space_group_name_H-M   'P 1'
#
loop_
_entity.id
_entity.type
_entity.pdbx_description
1 polymer ?
#
loop_
_entity_poly.entity_id
_entity_poly.type
_entity_poly.pdbx_seq_one_letter_code
_entity_poly.pdbx_strand_id
1 'polypeptide(L)'
;MAISTAESRSSRCLSDGPDWTFPLLQAYLSEIDRVAKHYRLETYPHQIEIITAEQMMDAYSSIGMPINYAHWSFGKKFIETERRYKQGQQGLAYEIVINSNPCIAYLMEENSITLQALVMAHACYGHNSFFKNNYLFRTWTDAGSTIDYLLFARNYIRQCEER
;
A
#
# COMPACT_ATOMS: atom_id res chain seq x y z
N MET A 1 38.31 3.38 39.54
CA MET A 1 37.40 2.52 38.77
C MET A 1 36.00 3.09 38.96
N ALA A 2 35.55 3.93 38.03
CA ALA A 2 34.22 4.52 38.06
C ALA A 2 33.54 4.11 36.77
N ILE A 3 32.60 3.17 36.87
CA ILE A 3 31.72 2.78 35.77
C ILE A 3 30.71 3.92 35.66
N SER A 4 30.96 4.84 34.74
CA SER A 4 29.98 5.83 34.32
C SER A 4 28.87 5.08 33.59
N THR A 5 27.78 4.81 34.28
CA THR A 5 26.52 4.39 33.66
C THR A 5 26.10 5.48 32.69
N ALA A 6 26.21 5.20 31.39
CA ALA A 6 25.69 6.08 30.35
C ALA A 6 24.18 6.25 30.57
N GLU A 7 23.77 7.43 31.00
CA GLU A 7 22.37 7.82 31.05
C GLU A 7 21.78 7.64 29.64
N SER A 8 20.78 6.78 29.56
CA SER A 8 19.98 6.51 28.38
C SER A 8 19.46 7.84 27.81
N ARG A 9 19.89 8.19 26.59
CA ARG A 9 19.17 9.15 25.76
C ARG A 9 17.81 8.54 25.44
N SER A 10 16.84 8.75 26.32
CA SER A 10 15.42 8.62 25.98
C SER A 10 15.06 9.75 25.01
N SER A 11 15.55 9.63 23.77
CA SER A 11 15.14 10.52 22.70
C SER A 11 13.75 10.08 22.23
N ARG A 12 12.91 11.08 22.00
CA ARG A 12 11.52 11.08 21.50
C ARG A 12 11.38 10.41 20.11
N CYS A 13 11.86 9.19 19.95
CA CYS A 13 11.84 8.41 18.71
C CYS A 13 10.76 7.34 18.81
N LEU A 14 10.10 7.07 17.69
CA LEU A 14 9.19 5.93 17.57
C LEU A 14 9.99 4.62 17.50
N SER A 15 9.34 3.51 17.86
CA SER A 15 9.95 2.17 17.86
C SER A 15 10.28 1.72 16.44
N ASP A 16 11.52 1.30 16.21
CA ASP A 16 12.10 0.89 14.92
C ASP A 16 12.39 -0.63 14.81
N GLY A 17 11.79 -1.44 15.69
CA GLY A 17 11.91 -2.90 15.68
C GLY A 17 11.31 -3.57 14.42
N PRO A 18 11.50 -4.88 14.23
CA PRO A 18 10.98 -5.57 13.04
C PRO A 18 9.45 -5.66 13.03
N ASP A 19 8.84 -5.73 14.22
CA ASP A 19 7.40 -5.94 14.37
C ASP A 19 6.61 -4.62 14.35
N TRP A 20 5.34 -4.72 13.97
CA TRP A 20 4.41 -3.59 13.98
C TRP A 20 3.10 -3.97 14.70
N THR A 21 2.38 -2.95 15.15
CA THR A 21 1.04 -3.08 15.75
C THR A 21 0.16 -1.94 15.23
N PHE A 22 -1.16 -2.11 15.20
CA PHE A 22 -2.07 -1.03 14.77
C PHE A 22 -1.85 0.30 15.51
N PRO A 23 -1.65 0.34 16.84
CA PRO A 23 -1.31 1.58 17.53
C PRO A 23 0.00 2.20 17.06
N LEU A 24 1.02 1.38 16.79
CA LEU A 24 2.31 1.86 16.30
C LEU A 24 2.19 2.41 14.87
N LEU A 25 1.47 1.73 14.00
CA LEU A 25 1.15 2.22 12.65
C LEU A 25 0.42 3.56 12.70
N GLN A 26 -0.55 3.72 13.60
CA GLN A 26 -1.27 4.98 13.79
C GLN A 26 -0.35 6.10 14.28
N ALA A 27 0.61 5.80 15.17
CA ALA A 27 1.60 6.76 15.64
C ALA A 27 2.52 7.23 14.51
N TYR A 28 3.02 6.29 13.69
CA TYR A 28 3.80 6.61 12.49
C TYR A 28 2.99 7.45 11.50
N LEU A 29 1.76 7.06 11.21
CA LEU A 29 0.88 7.78 10.29
C LEU A 29 0.62 9.22 10.75
N SER A 30 0.43 9.43 12.05
CA SER A 30 0.26 10.76 12.66
C SER A 30 1.50 11.64 12.51
N GLU A 31 2.69 11.09 12.73
CA GLU A 31 3.94 11.84 12.56
C GLU A 31 4.26 12.12 11.08
N ILE A 32 3.97 11.18 10.19
CA ILE A 32 4.10 11.37 8.74
C ILE A 32 3.13 12.46 8.26
N ASP A 33 1.87 12.44 8.71
CA ASP A 33 0.87 13.48 8.40
C ASP A 33 1.36 14.87 8.84
N ARG A 34 1.92 14.97 10.06
CA ARG A 34 2.49 16.22 10.59
C ARG A 34 3.59 16.76 9.66
N VAL A 35 4.49 15.89 9.19
CA VAL A 35 5.59 16.27 8.30
C VAL A 35 5.05 16.60 6.89
N ALA A 36 4.12 15.83 6.35
CA ALA A 36 3.49 16.08 5.06
C ALA A 36 2.79 17.44 5.01
N LYS A 37 2.06 17.80 6.08
CA LYS A 37 1.44 19.12 6.25
C LYS A 37 2.47 20.24 6.34
N HIS A 38 3.60 20.01 7.01
CA HIS A 38 4.70 20.98 7.05
C HIS A 38 5.24 21.30 5.65
N TYR A 39 5.35 20.28 4.78
CA TYR A 39 5.72 20.44 3.37
C TYR A 39 4.55 20.83 2.45
N ARG A 40 3.35 21.04 3.00
CA ARG A 40 2.14 21.44 2.27
C ARG A 40 1.74 20.44 1.17
N LEU A 41 1.94 19.15 1.42
CA LEU A 41 1.43 18.11 0.53
C LEU A 41 -0.10 18.09 0.60
N GLU A 42 -0.76 18.31 -0.54
CA GLU A 42 -2.20 18.17 -0.64
C GLU A 42 -2.55 16.77 -1.13
N THR A 43 -3.26 16.01 -0.30
CA THR A 43 -3.62 14.61 -0.57
C THR A 43 -5.14 14.40 -0.58
N TYR A 44 -5.62 13.35 -1.23
CA TYR A 44 -6.94 12.78 -0.96
C TYR A 44 -6.93 12.01 0.37
N PRO A 45 -8.09 11.81 1.02
CA PRO A 45 -8.18 10.94 2.19
C PRO A 45 -7.58 9.57 1.87
N HIS A 46 -6.71 9.06 2.74
CA HIS A 46 -6.10 7.74 2.56
C HIS A 46 -6.97 6.65 3.22
N GLN A 47 -7.17 5.55 2.51
CA GLN A 47 -7.73 4.31 3.02
C GLN A 47 -6.61 3.26 2.98
N ILE A 48 -6.09 2.91 4.17
CA ILE A 48 -4.97 2.00 4.32
C ILE A 48 -5.51 0.63 4.70
N GLU A 49 -5.17 -0.39 3.92
CA GLU A 49 -5.56 -1.77 4.14
C GLU A 49 -4.31 -2.65 4.26
N ILE A 50 -4.24 -3.48 5.29
CA ILE A 50 -3.17 -4.46 5.44
C ILE A 50 -3.61 -5.76 4.76
N ILE A 51 -2.77 -6.30 3.88
CA ILE A 51 -3.07 -7.51 3.11
C ILE A 51 -1.94 -8.54 3.23
N THR A 52 -2.32 -9.82 3.10
CA THR A 52 -1.37 -10.93 3.06
C THR A 52 -0.67 -11.03 1.71
N ALA A 53 0.46 -11.73 1.63
CA ALA A 53 1.12 -12.00 0.35
C ALA A 53 0.20 -12.72 -0.67
N GLU A 54 -0.73 -13.56 -0.22
CA GLU A 54 -1.71 -14.24 -1.09
C GLU A 54 -2.67 -13.22 -1.72
N GLN A 55 -3.26 -12.35 -0.90
CA GLN A 55 -4.16 -11.28 -1.37
C GLN A 55 -3.43 -10.32 -2.33
N MET A 56 -2.15 -10.06 -2.09
CA MET A 56 -1.34 -9.24 -2.99
C MET A 56 -1.15 -9.92 -4.36
N MET A 57 -0.84 -11.22 -4.39
CA MET A 57 -0.71 -11.97 -5.65
C MET A 57 -2.04 -12.00 -6.41
N ASP A 58 -3.16 -12.13 -5.70
CA ASP A 58 -4.50 -12.08 -6.28
C ASP A 58 -4.81 -10.69 -6.85
N ALA A 59 -4.48 -9.61 -6.15
CA ALA A 59 -4.64 -8.25 -6.64
C ALA A 59 -3.77 -7.97 -7.89
N TYR A 60 -2.53 -8.48 -7.92
CA TYR A 60 -1.63 -8.38 -9.07
C TYR A 60 -2.13 -9.16 -10.29
N SER A 61 -2.57 -10.40 -10.07
CA SER A 61 -3.07 -11.26 -11.14
C SER A 61 -4.40 -10.74 -11.71
N SER A 62 -5.19 -10.06 -10.88
CA SER A 62 -6.46 -9.40 -11.26
C SER A 62 -6.28 -8.02 -11.92
N ILE A 63 -5.07 -7.65 -12.38
CA ILE A 63 -4.76 -6.37 -13.04
C ILE A 63 -5.09 -5.16 -12.13
N GLY A 64 -4.88 -5.28 -10.81
CA GLY A 64 -5.16 -4.20 -9.87
C GLY A 64 -6.65 -3.91 -9.66
N MET A 65 -7.55 -4.81 -10.09
CA MET A 65 -8.95 -4.75 -9.67
C MET A 65 -9.06 -5.24 -8.22
N PRO A 66 -9.56 -4.40 -7.29
CA PRO A 66 -9.56 -4.70 -5.85
C PRO A 66 -10.57 -5.79 -5.42
N ILE A 67 -11.12 -6.60 -6.34
CA ILE A 67 -12.11 -7.62 -6.00
C ILE A 67 -11.86 -8.92 -6.77
N ASN A 68 -11.62 -10.00 -6.01
CA ASN A 68 -11.35 -11.39 -6.40
C ASN A 68 -11.88 -11.79 -7.80
N TYR A 69 -10.95 -12.13 -8.69
CA TYR A 69 -11.18 -12.91 -9.91
C TYR A 69 -10.68 -14.33 -9.72
N ALA A 70 -11.58 -15.31 -9.74
CA ALA A 70 -11.21 -16.72 -9.73
C ALA A 70 -11.24 -17.27 -11.17
N HIS A 71 -10.16 -17.09 -11.93
CA HIS A 71 -10.00 -17.78 -13.22
C HIS A 71 -8.77 -18.70 -13.21
N TRP A 72 -8.95 -19.95 -13.63
CA TRP A 72 -8.00 -21.05 -13.44
C TRP A 72 -6.65 -20.87 -14.17
N SER A 73 -6.59 -20.02 -15.20
CA SER A 73 -5.33 -19.66 -15.86
C SER A 73 -4.44 -18.77 -14.98
N PHE A 74 -4.98 -18.06 -13.99
CA PHE A 74 -4.21 -17.33 -12.97
C PHE A 74 -3.51 -18.27 -11.98
N GLY A 75 -4.09 -19.46 -11.71
CA GLY A 75 -3.49 -20.47 -10.85
C GLY A 75 -2.10 -20.94 -11.31
N LYS A 76 -1.84 -20.96 -12.62
CA LYS A 76 -0.52 -21.35 -13.15
C LYS A 76 0.56 -20.29 -12.87
N LYS A 77 0.19 -19.01 -12.94
CA LYS A 77 1.08 -17.87 -12.64
C LYS A 77 1.24 -17.65 -11.14
N PHE A 78 0.18 -17.96 -10.38
CA PHE A 78 0.19 -18.06 -8.91
C PHE A 78 1.23 -19.08 -8.44
N ILE A 79 1.21 -20.32 -8.96
CA ILE A 79 2.16 -21.37 -8.57
C ILE A 79 3.62 -20.98 -8.89
N GLU A 80 3.88 -20.31 -10.03
CA GLU A 80 5.24 -19.85 -10.36
C GLU A 80 5.73 -18.70 -9.46
N THR A 81 4.83 -17.80 -9.06
CA THR A 81 5.15 -16.64 -8.21
C THR A 81 5.31 -17.08 -6.76
N GLU A 82 4.43 -17.97 -6.29
CA GLU A 82 4.47 -18.60 -4.96
C GLU A 82 5.76 -19.43 -4.80
N ARG A 83 6.19 -20.19 -5.84
CA ARG A 83 7.47 -20.92 -5.83
C ARG A 83 8.67 -20.00 -5.73
N ARG A 84 8.69 -18.88 -6.47
CA ARG A 84 9.79 -17.90 -6.41
C ARG A 84 9.86 -17.20 -5.05
N TYR A 85 8.70 -16.88 -4.47
CA TYR A 85 8.61 -16.27 -3.16
C TYR A 85 9.06 -17.23 -2.03
N LYS A 86 8.57 -18.48 -2.03
CA LYS A 86 9.03 -19.54 -1.09
C LYS A 86 10.53 -19.85 -1.22
N GLN A 87 11.15 -19.54 -2.35
CA GLN A 87 12.59 -19.69 -2.59
C GLN A 87 13.42 -18.45 -2.24
N GLY A 88 12.82 -17.41 -1.63
CA GLY A 88 13.52 -16.23 -1.15
C GLY A 88 13.86 -15.19 -2.22
N GLN A 89 13.27 -15.29 -3.42
CA GLN A 89 13.41 -14.21 -4.41
C GLN A 89 12.49 -13.04 -4.02
N GLN A 90 13.10 -11.93 -3.58
CA GLN A 90 12.40 -10.66 -3.35
C GLN A 90 11.91 -10.11 -4.69
N GLY A 91 10.58 -10.10 -4.88
CA GLY A 91 9.95 -9.62 -6.11
C GLY A 91 8.46 -9.29 -5.99
N LEU A 92 7.90 -9.32 -4.77
CA LEU A 92 6.57 -8.75 -4.49
C LEU A 92 6.72 -7.26 -4.18
N ALA A 93 5.75 -6.45 -4.59
CA ALA A 93 5.75 -5.04 -4.23
C ALA A 93 5.44 -4.86 -2.75
N TYR A 94 6.00 -3.85 -2.12
CA TYR A 94 5.71 -3.57 -0.71
C TYR A 94 4.30 -2.98 -0.52
N GLU A 95 3.71 -2.50 -1.61
CA GLU A 95 2.42 -1.85 -1.66
C GLU A 95 1.71 -2.00 -3.01
N ILE A 96 0.39 -1.82 -3.00
CA ILE A 96 -0.42 -1.49 -4.18
C ILE A 96 -1.18 -0.20 -3.88
N VAL A 97 -1.18 0.75 -4.82
CA VAL A 97 -1.87 2.03 -4.68
C VAL A 97 -2.89 2.21 -5.79
N ILE A 98 -4.13 2.48 -5.41
CA ILE A 98 -5.18 2.94 -6.31
C ILE A 98 -5.37 4.44 -6.05
N ASN A 99 -4.99 5.25 -7.04
CA ASN A 99 -5.08 6.71 -6.99
C ASN A 99 -6.51 7.21 -7.23
N SER A 100 -7.43 6.79 -6.37
CA SER A 100 -8.82 7.21 -6.33
C SER A 100 -9.06 8.27 -5.24
N ASN A 101 -10.31 8.70 -5.06
CA ASN A 101 -10.75 9.51 -3.94
C ASN A 101 -11.86 8.77 -3.16
N PRO A 102 -11.57 8.10 -2.03
CA PRO A 102 -10.31 8.10 -1.28
C PRO A 102 -9.18 7.35 -1.99
N CYS A 103 -7.93 7.70 -1.70
CA CYS A 103 -6.75 6.99 -2.20
C CYS A 103 -6.57 5.70 -1.41
N ILE A 104 -6.63 4.54 -2.08
CA ILE A 104 -6.55 3.24 -1.43
C ILE A 104 -5.10 2.74 -1.51
N ALA A 105 -4.52 2.40 -0.37
CA ALA A 105 -3.17 1.86 -0.27
C ALA A 105 -3.20 0.52 0.46
N TYR A 106 -2.78 -0.53 -0.23
CA TYR A 106 -2.63 -1.87 0.31
C TYR A 106 -1.18 -2.07 0.74
N LEU A 107 -0.95 -2.37 2.02
CA LEU A 107 0.37 -2.59 2.62
C LEU A 107 0.52 -4.08 2.94
N MET A 108 1.68 -4.67 2.65
CA MET A 108 1.94 -6.07 3.02
C MET A 108 2.06 -6.22 4.54
N GLU A 109 1.47 -7.25 5.11
CA GLU A 109 1.60 -7.56 6.54
C GLU A 109 3.03 -7.96 6.94
N GLU A 110 3.79 -8.53 6.00
CA GLU A 110 5.16 -8.99 6.20
C GLU A 110 6.19 -7.84 6.22
N ASN A 111 5.75 -6.61 5.92
CA ASN A 111 6.61 -5.43 5.99
C ASN A 111 7.01 -5.14 7.45
N SER A 112 8.31 -4.93 7.68
CA SER A 112 8.78 -4.38 8.96
C SER A 112 8.20 -2.99 9.23
N ILE A 113 8.19 -2.52 10.48
CA ILE A 113 7.64 -1.17 10.79
C ILE A 113 8.30 -0.06 9.96
N THR A 114 9.61 -0.15 9.73
CA THR A 114 10.37 0.82 8.94
C THR A 114 9.91 0.84 7.49
N LEU A 115 9.60 -0.35 6.95
CA LEU A 115 9.09 -0.49 5.59
C LEU A 115 7.62 -0.02 5.50
N GLN A 116 6.80 -0.31 6.51
CA GLN A 116 5.44 0.26 6.61
C GLN A 116 5.50 1.79 6.64
N ALA A 117 6.39 2.38 7.42
CA ALA A 117 6.57 3.83 7.50
C ALA A 117 7.03 4.43 6.16
N LEU A 118 7.98 3.76 5.47
CA LEU A 118 8.43 4.16 4.14
C LEU A 118 7.28 4.14 3.14
N VAL A 119 6.52 3.04 3.08
CA VAL A 119 5.37 2.89 2.18
C VAL A 119 4.29 3.92 2.51
N MET A 120 3.97 4.17 3.78
CA MET A 120 3.01 5.21 4.15
C MET A 120 3.46 6.59 3.64
N ALA A 121 4.72 6.98 3.89
CA ALA A 121 5.23 8.26 3.42
C ALA A 121 5.29 8.35 1.88
N HIS A 122 5.76 7.28 1.23
CA HIS A 122 5.93 7.21 -0.21
C HIS A 122 4.59 7.17 -0.95
N ALA A 123 3.75 6.20 -0.62
CA ALA A 123 2.52 5.91 -1.33
C ALA A 123 1.32 6.72 -0.83
N CYS A 124 1.06 6.71 0.47
CA CYS A 124 -0.14 7.36 1.00
C CYS A 124 -0.06 8.89 0.90
N TYR A 125 1.16 9.46 0.94
CA TYR A 125 1.38 10.91 0.82
C TYR A 125 2.07 11.32 -0.48
N GLY A 126 3.19 10.69 -0.85
CA GLY A 126 3.97 11.07 -2.04
C GLY A 126 3.20 10.88 -3.34
N HIS A 127 2.84 9.63 -3.68
CA HIS A 127 2.03 9.32 -4.86
C HIS A 127 0.72 10.09 -4.83
N ASN A 128 -0.04 9.99 -3.74
CA ASN A 128 -1.33 10.67 -3.58
C ASN A 128 -1.23 12.18 -3.88
N SER A 129 -0.25 12.88 -3.29
CA SER A 129 -0.03 14.31 -3.56
C SER A 129 0.37 14.58 -5.00
N PHE A 130 1.19 13.71 -5.61
CA PHE A 130 1.56 13.84 -7.01
C PHE A 130 0.34 13.68 -7.93
N PHE A 131 -0.43 12.59 -7.79
CA PHE A 131 -1.59 12.32 -8.64
C PHE A 131 -2.69 13.36 -8.47
N LYS A 132 -2.92 13.85 -7.25
CA LYS A 132 -3.91 14.90 -6.98
C LYS A 132 -3.56 16.23 -7.65
N ASN A 133 -2.28 16.61 -7.69
CA ASN A 133 -1.86 17.95 -8.11
C ASN A 133 -1.27 18.02 -9.51
N ASN A 134 -0.89 16.88 -10.10
CA ASN A 134 -0.34 16.83 -11.44
C ASN A 134 -1.40 17.16 -12.49
N TYR A 135 -1.10 18.15 -13.33
CA TYR A 135 -2.00 18.66 -14.36
C TYR A 135 -2.50 17.58 -15.33
N LEU A 136 -1.64 16.64 -15.75
CA LEU A 136 -2.01 15.59 -16.68
C LEU A 136 -3.02 14.62 -16.05
N PHE A 137 -2.82 14.24 -14.79
CA PHE A 137 -3.76 13.37 -14.09
C PHE A 137 -5.08 14.06 -13.81
N ARG A 138 -5.09 15.34 -13.43
CA ARG A 138 -6.34 16.08 -13.24
C ARG A 138 -7.17 16.25 -14.51
N THR A 139 -6.52 16.29 -15.66
CA THR A 139 -7.20 16.54 -16.95
C THR A 139 -7.77 15.24 -17.55
N TRP A 140 -7.11 14.10 -17.31
CA TRP A 140 -7.42 12.83 -17.98
C TRP A 140 -7.85 11.71 -17.03
N THR A 141 -7.84 11.97 -15.72
CA THR A 141 -8.22 10.99 -14.69
C THR A 141 -9.24 11.62 -13.76
N ASP A 142 -10.42 10.99 -13.66
CA ASP A 142 -11.37 11.29 -12.60
C ASP A 142 -11.18 10.29 -11.46
N ALA A 143 -10.49 10.76 -10.41
CA ALA A 143 -10.21 9.97 -9.21
C ALA A 143 -11.50 9.54 -8.49
N GLY A 144 -12.60 10.29 -8.64
CA GLY A 144 -13.90 9.96 -8.05
C GLY A 144 -14.56 8.77 -8.74
N SER A 145 -14.49 8.70 -10.06
CA SER A 145 -15.09 7.61 -10.84
C SER A 145 -14.18 6.40 -11.05
N THR A 146 -12.91 6.47 -10.62
CA THR A 146 -11.93 5.40 -10.88
C THR A 146 -12.38 4.06 -10.31
N ILE A 147 -12.94 4.04 -9.10
CA ILE A 147 -13.47 2.83 -8.47
C ILE A 147 -14.71 2.32 -9.24
N ASP A 148 -15.60 3.22 -9.64
CA ASP A 148 -16.81 2.87 -10.39
C ASP A 148 -16.48 2.27 -11.76
N TYR A 149 -15.47 2.79 -12.45
CA TYR A 149 -14.98 2.22 -13.71
C TYR A 149 -14.40 0.82 -13.53
N LEU A 150 -13.61 0.58 -12.47
CA LEU A 150 -13.08 -0.75 -12.16
C LEU A 150 -14.21 -1.74 -11.85
N LEU A 151 -15.23 -1.31 -11.09
CA LEU A 151 -16.42 -2.11 -10.81
C LEU A 151 -17.22 -2.43 -12.08
N PHE A 152 -17.39 -1.46 -12.97
CA PHE A 152 -18.06 -1.66 -14.26
C PHE A 152 -17.29 -2.66 -15.14
N ALA A 153 -15.98 -2.45 -15.30
CA ALA A 153 -15.13 -3.32 -16.11
C ALA A 153 -15.16 -4.76 -15.60
N ARG A 154 -15.13 -4.95 -14.28
CA ARG A 154 -15.30 -6.25 -13.64
C ARG A 154 -16.62 -6.90 -14.02
N ASN A 155 -17.73 -6.21 -13.79
CA ASN A 155 -19.06 -6.76 -14.06
C ASN A 155 -19.22 -7.14 -15.53
N TYR A 156 -18.65 -6.34 -16.44
CA TYR A 156 -18.65 -6.62 -17.87
C TYR A 156 -17.84 -7.87 -18.23
N ILE A 157 -16.59 -7.98 -17.76
CA ILE A 157 -15.73 -9.15 -18.02
C ILE A 157 -16.39 -10.42 -17.47
N ARG A 158 -16.94 -10.35 -16.25
CA ARG A 158 -17.65 -11.50 -15.65
C ARG A 158 -18.83 -11.95 -16.50
N GLN A 159 -19.63 -11.01 -17.04
CA GLN A 159 -20.73 -11.34 -17.95
C GLN A 159 -20.24 -11.99 -19.25
N CYS A 160 -19.06 -11.62 -19.74
CA CYS A 160 -18.46 -12.22 -20.93
C CYS A 160 -17.89 -13.62 -20.68
N GLU A 161 -17.36 -13.90 -19.48
CA GLU A 161 -16.82 -15.21 -19.09
C GLU A 161 -17.89 -16.24 -18.73
N GLU A 162 -19.09 -15.80 -18.31
CA GLU A 162 -20.24 -16.66 -18.03
C GLU A 162 -21.03 -17.07 -19.30
N ARG A 163 -20.59 -16.66 -20.51
CA ARG A 163 -21.15 -17.06 -21.81
C ARG A 163 -20.29 -18.12 -22.50
#